data_AF-A0A917PA10-F1
#
_entry.id   AF-A0A917PA10-F1
#
_cell.length_a   1.000
_cell.length_b   1.000
_cell.length_c   1.000
_cell.angle_alpha   90.00
_cell.angle_beta   90.00
_cell.angle_gamma   90.00
#
_symmetry.space_group_name_H-M   'P 1'
#
loop_
_entity.id
_entity.type
_entity.pdbx_description
1 polymer ?
#
loop_
_entity_poly.entity_id
_entity_poly.type
_entity_poly.pdbx_seq_one_letter_code
_entity_poly.pdbx_strand_id
1 'polypeptide(L)'
;MEAVNIGVNGSRTYAGDEFGGASGTRGDGLPTGTPGNFMFATGIECSYPMTRHGRRDQLRECGHYSHWEQDFDLVQGLGLKYLRYGLPYHEISTGPGTYDWEKADELMAGLRRRGITPILDLLHFGLPDWLGDFQNPELPVHFAAFAGEAARRYGWVRHFTPVNEIYVTARSSGRDGLWNERLKSERGFVTALKHAAAASILACHAIVRERPDAVIIQSESAEYLHDACAEPRADLALHNKMSCLSLDLLYAHVPDVDTYRHARTHGLSENEYQWFMAGEPPGHQIIGSDYYGRNERIVLPDRSELQAEDVLGWHTLASRLHRRYRRPVMHTETNTFDADRNPAWLWKQWMNVLQLRREGVPVVGFTWYSLTDQIDWDTGLAELNSRVNPVGLYDLQRQPRPVEAAYRDLLQNYGQITVVPHGEMFELTAQPATLRVQV
;
A
#
# COMPACT_ATOMS: atom_id res chain seq x y z
N MET A 1 59.99 -10.81 1.16
CA MET A 1 58.82 -9.95 0.93
C MET A 1 57.82 -10.28 2.02
N GLU A 2 57.80 -9.44 3.06
CA GLU A 2 56.83 -9.53 4.15
C GLU A 2 55.46 -9.12 3.61
N ALA A 3 54.47 -10.01 3.76
CA ALA A 3 53.09 -9.70 3.44
C ALA A 3 52.50 -8.87 4.58
N VAL A 4 52.06 -7.67 4.23
CA VAL A 4 51.31 -6.75 5.09
C VAL A 4 50.00 -7.41 5.51
N ASN A 5 49.70 -7.35 6.80
CA ASN A 5 48.45 -7.80 7.38
C ASN A 5 47.73 -6.61 8.03
N ILE A 6 46.42 -6.81 8.27
CA ILE A 6 45.44 -6.02 9.05
C ILE A 6 44.56 -5.09 8.19
N GLY A 7 43.21 -5.15 8.23
CA GLY A 7 42.32 -6.02 8.99
C GLY A 7 40.85 -5.60 8.82
N VAL A 8 39.97 -6.55 8.47
CA VAL A 8 38.53 -6.43 8.68
C VAL A 8 38.28 -6.97 10.08
N ASN A 9 37.74 -6.16 10.98
CA ASN A 9 37.40 -6.58 12.35
C ASN A 9 36.23 -7.58 12.31
N GLY A 10 36.54 -8.81 11.94
CA GLY A 10 35.72 -9.99 12.13
C GLY A 10 36.29 -10.82 13.27
N SER A 11 35.83 -10.57 14.50
CA SER A 11 35.92 -11.57 15.58
C SER A 11 34.71 -11.51 16.50
N ARG A 12 33.52 -11.57 15.89
CA ARG A 12 32.40 -12.30 16.47
C ARG A 12 31.77 -13.08 15.32
N THR A 13 31.84 -14.39 15.37
CA THR A 13 30.85 -15.26 14.74
C THR A 13 29.48 -14.81 15.25
N TYR A 14 28.83 -13.92 14.53
CA TYR A 14 27.44 -13.55 14.77
C TYR A 14 26.61 -14.67 14.19
N ALA A 15 26.10 -15.56 15.04
CA ALA A 15 25.01 -16.45 14.69
C ALA A 15 23.77 -15.56 14.50
N GLY A 16 23.62 -15.00 13.30
CA GLY A 16 22.53 -14.09 12.99
C GLY A 16 21.19 -14.78 13.19
N ASP A 17 20.38 -14.21 14.08
CA ASP A 17 19.03 -14.66 14.42
C ASP A 17 18.91 -16.08 14.96
N GLU A 18 19.58 -16.41 16.07
CA GLU A 18 18.91 -17.32 17.00
C GLU A 18 17.95 -16.58 17.95
N PHE A 19 18.25 -15.35 18.40
CA PHE A 19 17.38 -14.57 19.31
C PHE A 19 17.61 -13.02 19.30
N GLY A 20 17.67 -12.33 18.14
CA GLY A 20 18.20 -10.94 18.02
C GLY A 20 17.27 -9.84 17.48
N GLY A 21 16.19 -9.52 18.19
CA GLY A 21 15.28 -8.38 17.97
C GLY A 21 15.97 -7.01 17.91
N ALA A 22 15.18 -5.96 17.64
CA ALA A 22 15.57 -4.56 17.42
C ALA A 22 16.43 -3.93 18.53
N SER A 23 16.49 -4.56 19.71
CA SER A 23 17.32 -4.19 20.87
C SER A 23 18.30 -5.28 21.31
N GLY A 24 18.43 -6.38 20.56
CA GLY A 24 19.26 -7.55 20.90
C GLY A 24 18.59 -8.58 21.84
N THR A 25 17.27 -8.57 21.96
CA THR A 25 16.44 -9.53 22.74
C THR A 25 15.79 -10.60 21.85
N ARG A 26 15.00 -11.55 22.36
CA ARG A 26 14.40 -12.62 21.53
C ARG A 26 13.36 -12.14 20.50
N GLY A 27 13.08 -10.83 20.45
CA GLY A 27 12.08 -10.21 19.58
C GLY A 27 10.69 -10.08 20.23
N ASP A 28 10.55 -10.55 21.47
CA ASP A 28 9.36 -10.43 22.30
C ASP A 28 9.18 -9.02 22.88
N GLY A 29 7.93 -8.67 23.19
CA GLY A 29 7.51 -7.36 23.68
C GLY A 29 6.93 -6.47 22.59
N LEU A 30 6.31 -5.36 23.02
CA LEU A 30 5.64 -4.44 22.11
C LEU A 30 6.63 -3.71 21.17
N PRO A 31 6.17 -3.30 19.97
CA PRO A 31 6.96 -2.51 19.04
C PRO A 31 7.52 -1.23 19.68
N THR A 32 8.77 -0.94 19.36
CA THR A 32 9.49 0.21 19.92
C THR A 32 9.35 1.46 19.06
N GLY A 33 9.14 1.29 17.74
CA GLY A 33 9.07 2.39 16.77
C GLY A 33 10.43 2.98 16.42
N THR A 34 11.52 2.31 16.80
CA THR A 34 12.86 2.71 16.36
C THR A 34 13.05 2.41 14.86
N PRO A 35 13.91 3.14 14.13
CA PRO A 35 14.10 2.92 12.69
C PRO A 35 14.50 1.50 12.28
N GLY A 36 15.11 0.73 13.20
CA GLY A 36 15.51 -0.65 12.96
C GLY A 36 14.46 -1.70 13.39
N ASN A 37 13.32 -1.29 13.94
CA ASN A 37 12.23 -2.19 14.33
C ASN A 37 11.30 -2.43 13.14
N PHE A 38 10.81 -3.67 13.00
CA PHE A 38 9.83 -4.01 11.98
C PHE A 38 8.53 -3.22 12.16
N MET A 39 7.96 -2.75 11.06
CA MET A 39 6.78 -1.88 11.09
C MET A 39 5.51 -2.71 11.28
N PHE A 40 5.04 -2.81 12.52
CA PHE A 40 3.68 -3.27 12.80
C PHE A 40 2.70 -2.11 12.74
N ALA A 41 1.66 -2.25 11.91
CA ALA A 41 0.67 -1.22 11.68
C ALA A 41 -0.76 -1.78 11.66
N THR A 42 -1.71 -0.88 11.81
CA THR A 42 -3.05 -1.07 11.27
C THR A 42 -3.38 0.12 10.37
N GLY A 43 -4.57 0.16 9.77
CA GLY A 43 -5.00 1.28 8.95
C GLY A 43 -6.44 1.66 9.18
N ILE A 44 -6.76 2.93 8.92
CA ILE A 44 -8.14 3.41 8.94
C ILE A 44 -8.66 3.43 7.51
N GLU A 45 -9.81 2.79 7.28
CA GLU A 45 -10.43 2.75 5.97
C GLU A 45 -10.81 4.16 5.50
N CYS A 46 -10.26 4.56 4.35
CA CYS A 46 -10.27 5.94 3.89
C CYS A 46 -10.60 6.08 2.41
N SER A 47 -11.24 5.09 1.80
CA SER A 47 -11.67 5.15 0.41
C SER A 47 -12.75 6.20 0.18
N TYR A 48 -12.64 6.93 -0.93
CA TYR A 48 -13.64 7.92 -1.34
C TYR A 48 -13.92 7.99 -2.86
N PRO A 49 -14.09 6.85 -3.57
CA PRO A 49 -14.44 6.88 -4.98
C PRO A 49 -15.80 7.54 -5.23
N MET A 50 -15.96 8.18 -6.39
CA MET A 50 -17.27 8.58 -6.89
C MET A 50 -17.99 7.34 -7.46
N THR A 51 -19.27 7.15 -7.18
CA THR A 51 -20.05 5.98 -7.64
C THR A 51 -21.33 6.42 -8.31
N ARG A 52 -22.17 5.45 -8.73
CA ARG A 52 -23.51 5.77 -9.25
C ARG A 52 -24.44 6.42 -8.23
N HIS A 53 -24.14 6.25 -6.94
CA HIS A 53 -24.92 6.79 -5.82
C HIS A 53 -24.30 8.07 -5.23
N GLY A 54 -23.25 8.61 -5.87
CA GLY A 54 -22.47 9.73 -5.36
C GLY A 54 -21.13 9.31 -4.77
N ARG A 55 -20.43 10.27 -4.16
CA ARG A 55 -19.13 10.04 -3.52
C ARG A 55 -19.29 9.22 -2.25
N ARG A 56 -18.50 8.16 -2.14
CA ARG A 56 -18.27 7.44 -0.89
C ARG A 56 -17.29 8.24 -0.03
N ASP A 57 -17.39 8.11 1.28
CA ASP A 57 -16.31 8.53 2.20
C ASP A 57 -16.32 7.57 3.38
N GLN A 58 -15.39 6.63 3.40
CA GLN A 58 -15.33 5.63 4.46
C GLN A 58 -14.87 6.19 5.81
N LEU A 59 -14.13 7.30 5.87
CA LEU A 59 -13.83 7.97 7.14
C LEU A 59 -15.13 8.46 7.79
N ARG A 60 -16.10 8.91 6.99
CA ARG A 60 -17.43 9.30 7.50
C ARG A 60 -18.35 8.13 7.73
N GLU A 61 -18.46 7.23 6.76
CA GLU A 61 -19.37 6.09 6.81
C GLU A 61 -19.02 5.17 8.00
N CYS A 62 -17.73 4.96 8.30
CA CYS A 62 -17.28 4.20 9.46
C CYS A 62 -17.23 5.02 10.76
N GLY A 63 -17.65 6.30 10.73
CA GLY A 63 -17.74 7.18 11.90
C GLY A 63 -16.41 7.73 12.42
N HIS A 64 -15.31 7.60 11.68
CA HIS A 64 -13.98 8.03 12.11
C HIS A 64 -13.93 9.52 12.47
N TYR A 65 -14.53 10.42 11.67
CA TYR A 65 -14.46 11.87 11.97
C TYR A 65 -15.02 12.25 13.35
N SER A 66 -15.99 11.50 13.86
CA SER A 66 -16.59 11.72 15.18
C SER A 66 -15.88 10.96 16.31
N HIS A 67 -15.17 9.88 15.97
CA HIS A 67 -14.55 8.97 16.95
C HIS A 67 -13.02 8.93 16.84
N TRP A 68 -12.40 9.88 16.14
CA TRP A 68 -10.97 9.82 15.80
C TRP A 68 -10.06 9.72 17.04
N GLU A 69 -10.43 10.37 18.15
CA GLU A 69 -9.67 10.28 19.40
C GLU A 69 -9.67 8.87 19.95
N GLN A 70 -10.84 8.23 19.98
CA GLN A 70 -11.00 6.85 20.41
C GLN A 70 -10.25 5.92 19.47
N ASP A 71 -10.36 6.11 18.15
CA ASP A 71 -9.65 5.29 17.16
C ASP A 71 -8.12 5.37 17.36
N PHE A 72 -7.56 6.56 17.63
CA PHE A 72 -6.14 6.69 17.93
C PHE A 72 -5.75 6.11 19.29
N ASP A 73 -6.62 6.20 20.30
CA ASP A 73 -6.41 5.57 21.60
C ASP A 73 -6.39 4.04 21.48
N LEU A 74 -7.21 3.45 20.60
CA LEU A 74 -7.19 2.01 20.31
C LEU A 74 -5.88 1.57 19.65
N VAL A 75 -5.36 2.36 18.70
CA VAL A 75 -4.03 2.11 18.08
C VAL A 75 -2.94 2.14 19.15
N GLN A 76 -2.96 3.16 20.01
CA GLN A 76 -2.00 3.27 21.12
C GLN A 76 -2.15 2.14 22.14
N GLY A 77 -3.38 1.73 22.47
CA GLY A 77 -3.71 0.66 23.41
C GLY A 77 -3.32 -0.74 22.92
N LEU A 78 -3.19 -0.94 21.61
CA LEU A 78 -2.57 -2.12 21.02
C LEU A 78 -1.05 -2.12 21.12
N GLY A 79 -0.43 -0.96 21.38
CA GLY A 79 1.03 -0.79 21.39
C GLY A 79 1.63 -0.56 20.01
N LEU A 80 0.80 -0.31 18.98
CA LEU A 80 1.26 -0.01 17.64
C LEU A 80 1.94 1.37 17.59
N LYS A 81 2.92 1.49 16.70
CA LYS A 81 3.67 2.74 16.45
C LYS A 81 3.38 3.34 15.10
N TYR A 82 2.89 2.52 14.17
CA TYR A 82 2.58 2.93 12.81
C TYR A 82 1.07 2.84 12.58
N LEU A 83 0.53 3.82 11.87
CA LEU A 83 -0.85 3.83 11.41
C LEU A 83 -0.87 4.21 9.93
N ARG A 84 -1.41 3.35 9.07
CA ARG A 84 -1.72 3.75 7.70
C ARG A 84 -2.95 4.65 7.73
N TYR A 85 -2.77 5.90 7.35
CA TYR A 85 -3.75 6.96 7.58
C TYR A 85 -3.97 7.80 6.32
N GLY A 86 -5.21 7.79 5.83
CA GLY A 86 -5.59 8.57 4.66
C GLY A 86 -5.95 10.01 4.98
N LEU A 87 -5.40 10.94 4.20
CA LEU A 87 -5.94 12.29 4.15
C LEU A 87 -7.06 12.35 3.10
N PRO A 88 -8.24 12.94 3.42
CA PRO A 88 -9.32 13.08 2.46
C PRO A 88 -8.97 14.16 1.42
N TYR A 89 -8.15 13.80 0.43
CA TYR A 89 -7.69 14.70 -0.64
C TYR A 89 -8.87 15.42 -1.31
N HIS A 90 -9.98 14.69 -1.50
CA HIS A 90 -11.20 15.24 -2.10
C HIS A 90 -11.86 16.36 -1.29
N GLU A 91 -11.72 16.37 0.04
CA GLU A 91 -12.23 17.45 0.90
C GLU A 91 -11.19 18.57 1.06
N ILE A 92 -9.91 18.19 1.23
CA ILE A 92 -8.84 19.15 1.48
C ILE A 92 -8.60 20.04 0.26
N SER A 93 -8.53 19.47 -0.94
CA SER A 93 -8.28 20.26 -2.15
C SER A 93 -9.58 20.83 -2.71
N THR A 94 -9.86 22.09 -2.36
CA THR A 94 -11.09 22.79 -2.75
C THR A 94 -10.99 23.49 -4.11
N GLY A 95 -9.77 23.62 -4.65
CA GLY A 95 -9.51 24.13 -6.00
C GLY A 95 -8.03 24.03 -6.39
N PRO A 96 -7.65 24.43 -7.61
CA PRO A 96 -6.26 24.44 -8.04
C PRO A 96 -5.37 25.24 -7.07
N GLY A 97 -4.44 24.55 -6.39
CA GLY A 97 -3.52 25.18 -5.43
C GLY A 97 -4.18 25.75 -4.17
N THR A 98 -5.46 25.46 -3.92
CA THR A 98 -6.21 25.93 -2.75
C THR A 98 -6.58 24.73 -1.89
N TYR A 99 -6.26 24.83 -0.58
CA TYR A 99 -6.40 23.72 0.35
C TYR A 99 -7.04 24.18 1.66
N ASP A 100 -8.01 23.41 2.14
CA ASP A 100 -8.56 23.51 3.49
C ASP A 100 -7.95 22.41 4.38
N TRP A 101 -7.05 22.83 5.26
CA TRP A 101 -6.31 21.92 6.15
C TRP A 101 -6.94 21.79 7.54
N GLU A 102 -8.01 22.51 7.87
CA GLU A 102 -8.47 22.67 9.25
C GLU A 102 -8.69 21.33 9.95
N LYS A 103 -9.46 20.42 9.33
CA LYS A 103 -9.71 19.09 9.90
C LYS A 103 -8.47 18.20 9.89
N ALA A 104 -7.68 18.26 8.81
CA ALA A 104 -6.46 17.48 8.70
C ALA A 104 -5.43 17.88 9.77
N ASP A 105 -5.30 19.16 10.09
CA ASP A 105 -4.43 19.66 11.14
C ASP A 105 -4.80 19.12 12.52
N GLU A 106 -6.10 19.09 12.83
CA GLU A 106 -6.62 18.54 14.08
C GLU A 106 -6.20 17.07 14.23
N LEU A 107 -6.45 16.27 13.19
CA LEU A 107 -6.17 14.84 13.15
C LEU A 107 -4.66 14.55 13.21
N MET A 108 -3.86 15.27 12.41
CA MET A 108 -2.40 15.10 12.38
C MET A 108 -1.74 15.55 13.69
N ALA A 109 -2.26 16.60 14.32
CA ALA A 109 -1.82 16.99 15.67
C ALA A 109 -2.19 15.91 16.70
N GLY A 110 -3.35 15.27 16.54
CA GLY A 110 -3.79 14.12 17.34
C GLY A 110 -2.83 12.93 17.29
N LEU A 111 -2.41 12.53 16.08
CA LEU A 111 -1.42 11.49 15.86
C LEU A 111 -0.07 11.83 16.51
N ARG A 112 0.40 13.07 16.27
CA ARG A 112 1.69 13.53 16.78
C ARG A 112 1.73 13.56 18.32
N ARG A 113 0.66 14.01 18.98
CA ARG A 113 0.56 14.00 20.46
C ARG A 113 0.65 12.61 21.06
N ARG A 114 0.13 11.60 20.35
CA ARG A 114 0.14 10.19 20.77
C ARG A 114 1.42 9.45 20.38
N GLY A 115 2.33 10.09 19.65
CA GLY A 115 3.54 9.46 19.14
C GLY A 115 3.27 8.36 18.10
N ILE A 116 2.15 8.46 17.40
CA ILE A 116 1.80 7.55 16.30
C ILE A 116 2.42 8.08 15.02
N THR A 117 3.20 7.25 14.35
CA THR A 117 3.85 7.57 13.07
C THR A 117 2.90 7.21 11.93
N PRO A 118 2.40 8.18 11.15
CA PRO A 118 1.55 7.85 10.01
C PRO A 118 2.38 7.31 8.84
N ILE A 119 1.82 6.32 8.17
CA ILE A 119 2.08 6.04 6.75
C ILE A 119 0.96 6.77 6.01
N LEU A 120 1.29 7.95 5.49
CA LEU A 120 0.29 8.90 4.99
C LEU A 120 -0.17 8.50 3.59
N ASP A 121 -1.41 8.05 3.48
CA ASP A 121 -2.06 7.74 2.21
C ASP A 121 -2.70 9.01 1.66
N LEU A 122 -2.26 9.42 0.47
CA LEU A 122 -2.60 10.74 -0.09
C LEU A 122 -3.71 10.68 -1.14
N LEU A 123 -3.87 9.56 -1.85
CA LEU A 123 -4.90 9.38 -2.87
C LEU A 123 -5.42 7.94 -2.80
N HIS A 124 -6.65 7.81 -2.31
CA HIS A 124 -7.30 6.53 -2.07
C HIS A 124 -8.62 6.43 -2.86
N PHE A 125 -8.50 6.00 -4.12
CA PHE A 125 -9.58 5.71 -5.10
C PHE A 125 -10.43 6.86 -5.63
N GLY A 126 -10.36 8.07 -5.07
CA GLY A 126 -11.15 9.21 -5.53
C GLY A 126 -10.33 10.48 -5.75
N LEU A 127 -10.94 11.47 -6.39
CA LEU A 127 -10.36 12.80 -6.65
C LEU A 127 -11.29 13.91 -6.15
N PRO A 128 -10.80 15.13 -5.90
CA PRO A 128 -11.65 16.31 -5.68
C PRO A 128 -12.62 16.56 -6.82
N ASP A 129 -13.82 17.06 -6.52
CA ASP A 129 -14.88 17.28 -7.52
C ASP A 129 -14.44 18.23 -8.64
N TRP A 130 -13.65 19.27 -8.32
CA TRP A 130 -13.14 20.23 -9.31
C TRP A 130 -12.10 19.61 -10.26
N LEU A 131 -11.41 18.55 -9.83
CA LEU A 131 -10.39 17.88 -10.63
C LEU A 131 -11.00 16.83 -11.57
N GLY A 132 -12.24 16.40 -11.30
CA GLY A 132 -12.99 15.46 -12.13
C GLY A 132 -12.63 14.01 -11.85
N ASP A 133 -12.00 13.36 -12.83
CA ASP A 133 -11.76 11.92 -12.82
C ASP A 133 -10.34 11.56 -13.32
N PHE A 134 -10.03 10.26 -13.39
CA PHE A 134 -8.70 9.78 -13.77
C PHE A 134 -8.40 9.93 -15.28
N GLN A 135 -9.36 10.38 -16.08
CA GLN A 135 -9.14 10.71 -17.49
C GLN A 135 -8.56 12.12 -17.66
N ASN A 136 -8.55 12.94 -16.61
CA ASN A 136 -7.99 14.29 -16.64
C ASN A 136 -6.45 14.26 -16.80
N PRO A 137 -5.87 14.81 -17.88
CA PRO A 137 -4.41 14.86 -18.07
C PRO A 137 -3.69 15.80 -17.10
N GLU A 138 -4.40 16.71 -16.42
CA GLU A 138 -3.82 17.64 -15.45
C GLU A 138 -3.75 17.04 -14.03
N LEU A 139 -4.40 15.89 -13.79
CA LEU A 139 -4.36 15.16 -12.51
C LEU A 139 -2.93 15.02 -11.95
N PRO A 140 -1.93 14.55 -12.72
CA PRO A 140 -0.59 14.35 -12.17
C PRO A 140 0.04 15.62 -11.59
N VAL A 141 -0.21 16.77 -12.22
CA VAL A 141 0.37 18.06 -11.82
C VAL A 141 -0.31 18.58 -10.55
N HIS A 142 -1.64 18.56 -10.51
CA HIS A 142 -2.40 19.02 -9.35
C HIS A 142 -2.17 18.13 -8.12
N PHE A 143 -2.16 16.81 -8.32
CA PHE A 143 -1.90 15.89 -7.23
C PHE A 143 -0.48 16.03 -6.67
N ALA A 144 0.53 16.23 -7.53
CA ALA A 144 1.90 16.47 -7.07
C ALA A 144 2.01 17.76 -6.23
N ALA A 145 1.30 18.83 -6.60
CA ALA A 145 1.26 20.06 -5.81
C ALA A 145 0.63 19.82 -4.42
N PHE A 146 -0.45 19.04 -4.35
CA PHE A 146 -1.05 18.65 -3.07
C PHE A 146 -0.11 17.80 -2.21
N ALA A 147 0.53 16.79 -2.81
CA ALA A 147 1.46 15.91 -2.11
C ALA A 147 2.69 16.66 -1.55
N GLY A 148 3.23 17.61 -2.33
CA GLY A 148 4.30 18.50 -1.86
C GLY A 148 3.85 19.39 -0.71
N GLU A 149 2.67 20.00 -0.81
CA GLU A 149 2.13 20.83 0.28
C GLU A 149 1.84 20.03 1.55
N ALA A 150 1.32 18.80 1.43
CA ALA A 150 1.13 17.89 2.55
C ALA A 150 2.47 17.54 3.22
N ALA A 151 3.50 17.21 2.44
CA ALA A 151 4.85 16.92 2.95
C ALA A 151 5.49 18.14 3.62
N ARG A 152 5.35 19.33 3.04
CA ARG A 152 5.83 20.60 3.61
C ARG A 152 5.12 20.91 4.93
N ARG A 153 3.79 20.80 4.95
CA ARG A 153 2.95 21.12 6.11
C ARG A 153 3.21 20.15 7.26
N TYR A 154 3.32 18.87 6.96
CA TYR A 154 3.58 17.81 7.92
C TYR A 154 5.01 17.29 7.82
N GLY A 155 6.00 18.19 7.80
CA GLY A 155 7.42 17.83 7.61
C GLY A 155 8.04 16.89 8.66
N TRP A 156 7.29 16.51 9.69
CA TRP A 156 7.66 15.46 10.65
C TRP A 156 7.30 14.03 10.16
N VAL A 157 6.45 13.92 9.14
CA VAL A 157 6.06 12.66 8.52
C VAL A 157 7.14 12.22 7.54
N ARG A 158 7.51 10.94 7.62
CA ARG A 158 8.53 10.32 6.76
C ARG A 158 7.95 9.29 5.79
N HIS A 159 6.83 8.66 6.11
CA HIS A 159 6.29 7.53 5.35
C HIS A 159 5.06 7.94 4.57
N PHE A 160 5.05 7.66 3.26
CA PHE A 160 3.98 8.09 2.35
C PHE A 160 3.57 6.96 1.41
N THR A 161 2.28 6.88 1.12
CA THR A 161 1.70 6.14 -0.01
C THR A 161 1.06 7.18 -0.93
N PRO A 162 1.73 7.57 -2.04
CA PRO A 162 1.21 8.64 -2.89
C PRO A 162 -0.14 8.28 -3.51
N VAL A 163 -0.22 7.15 -4.21
CA VAL A 163 -1.48 6.67 -4.81
C VAL A 163 -1.67 5.23 -4.40
N ASN A 164 -2.79 4.93 -3.74
CA ASN A 164 -3.15 3.56 -3.38
C ASN A 164 -3.63 2.76 -4.60
N GLU A 165 -3.20 1.49 -4.70
CA GLU A 165 -3.58 0.51 -5.73
C GLU A 165 -3.91 1.14 -7.10
N ILE A 166 -2.88 1.63 -7.80
CA ILE A 166 -3.02 2.31 -9.09
C ILE A 166 -3.77 1.42 -10.09
N TYR A 167 -3.46 0.12 -10.11
CA TYR A 167 -4.12 -0.82 -11.01
C TYR A 167 -5.61 -0.96 -10.69
N VAL A 168 -5.97 -1.15 -9.42
CA VAL A 168 -7.38 -1.31 -9.00
C VAL A 168 -8.15 -0.03 -9.25
N THR A 169 -7.58 1.13 -8.89
CA THR A 169 -8.16 2.45 -9.17
C THR A 169 -8.51 2.59 -10.65
N ALA A 170 -7.55 2.31 -11.54
CA ALA A 170 -7.74 2.43 -12.98
C ALA A 170 -8.71 1.38 -13.54
N ARG A 171 -8.65 0.13 -13.06
CA ARG A 171 -9.53 -0.96 -13.50
C ARG A 171 -10.98 -0.67 -13.14
N SER A 172 -11.24 -0.40 -11.86
CA SER A 172 -12.58 -0.13 -11.35
C SER A 172 -13.19 1.12 -11.98
N SER A 173 -12.38 2.15 -12.28
CA SER A 173 -12.87 3.39 -12.87
C SER A 173 -13.03 3.32 -14.40
N GLY A 174 -12.03 2.78 -15.10
CA GLY A 174 -11.92 2.82 -16.56
C GLY A 174 -12.40 1.57 -17.31
N ARG A 175 -12.30 0.37 -16.69
CA ARG A 175 -12.64 -0.93 -17.30
C ARG A 175 -13.97 -1.49 -16.80
N ASP A 176 -14.15 -1.56 -15.49
CA ASP A 176 -15.27 -2.29 -14.88
C ASP A 176 -16.50 -1.38 -14.71
N GLY A 177 -16.26 -0.06 -14.64
CA GLY A 177 -17.30 0.96 -14.56
C GLY A 177 -17.95 1.09 -13.18
N LEU A 178 -17.21 0.75 -12.13
CA LEU A 178 -17.67 0.80 -10.74
C LEU A 178 -17.47 2.20 -10.13
N TRP A 179 -16.35 2.85 -10.43
CA TRP A 179 -15.91 4.10 -9.81
C TRP A 179 -15.73 5.25 -10.81
N ASN A 180 -15.72 6.47 -10.29
CA ASN A 180 -15.31 7.72 -10.92
C ASN A 180 -15.94 7.95 -12.31
N GLU A 181 -15.15 7.90 -13.38
CA GLU A 181 -15.61 8.07 -14.75
C GLU A 181 -16.59 6.97 -15.21
N ARG A 182 -16.61 5.82 -14.53
CA ARG A 182 -17.46 4.65 -14.78
C ARG A 182 -17.44 4.19 -16.24
N LEU A 183 -16.28 4.30 -16.88
CA LEU A 183 -16.10 3.83 -18.25
C LEU A 183 -16.03 2.29 -18.28
N LYS A 184 -16.28 1.74 -19.46
CA LYS A 184 -16.18 0.30 -19.74
C LYS A 184 -15.32 0.05 -20.97
N SER A 185 -14.08 0.53 -20.94
CA SER A 185 -13.19 0.44 -22.10
C SER A 185 -11.73 0.29 -21.71
N GLU A 186 -10.97 -0.49 -22.50
CA GLU A 186 -9.52 -0.62 -22.33
C GLU A 186 -8.80 0.73 -22.47
N ARG A 187 -9.31 1.63 -23.31
CA ARG A 187 -8.74 2.97 -23.46
C ARG A 187 -8.90 3.81 -22.19
N GLY A 188 -10.09 3.76 -21.57
CA GLY A 188 -10.34 4.42 -20.29
C GLY A 188 -9.44 3.86 -19.19
N PHE A 189 -9.30 2.54 -19.12
CA PHE A 189 -8.37 1.87 -18.20
C PHE A 189 -6.92 2.30 -18.37
N VAL A 190 -6.37 2.23 -19.60
CA VAL A 190 -4.97 2.61 -19.84
C VAL A 190 -4.74 4.10 -19.57
N THR A 191 -5.72 4.95 -19.87
CA THR A 191 -5.63 6.40 -19.58
C THR A 191 -5.63 6.69 -18.09
N ALA A 192 -6.54 6.08 -17.32
CA ALA A 192 -6.56 6.21 -15.86
C ALA A 192 -5.26 5.68 -15.24
N LEU A 193 -4.79 4.51 -15.69
CA LEU A 193 -3.58 3.87 -15.18
C LEU A 193 -2.35 4.75 -15.40
N LYS A 194 -2.16 5.30 -16.62
CA LYS A 194 -1.00 6.16 -16.90
C LYS A 194 -1.07 7.49 -16.15
N HIS A 195 -2.25 8.09 -15.98
CA HIS A 195 -2.38 9.33 -15.20
C HIS A 195 -2.11 9.08 -13.72
N ALA A 196 -2.67 8.02 -13.12
CA ALA A 196 -2.41 7.67 -11.73
C ALA A 196 -0.93 7.29 -11.49
N ALA A 197 -0.30 6.54 -12.40
CA ALA A 197 1.14 6.25 -12.32
C ALA A 197 1.99 7.53 -12.43
N ALA A 198 1.69 8.42 -13.37
CA ALA A 198 2.37 9.71 -13.49
C ALA A 198 2.15 10.59 -12.24
N ALA A 199 0.94 10.58 -11.67
CA ALA A 199 0.61 11.28 -10.44
C ALA A 199 1.46 10.79 -9.27
N SER A 200 1.63 9.46 -9.11
CA SER A 200 2.52 8.90 -8.08
C SER A 200 3.98 9.29 -8.29
N ILE A 201 4.50 9.25 -9.53
CA ILE A 201 5.89 9.69 -9.83
C ILE A 201 6.09 11.17 -9.47
N LEU A 202 5.19 12.05 -9.92
CA LEU A 202 5.32 13.48 -9.66
C LEU A 202 5.10 13.83 -8.19
N ALA A 203 4.23 13.10 -7.49
CA ALA A 203 4.06 13.22 -6.05
C ALA A 203 5.34 12.81 -5.29
N CYS A 204 6.00 11.71 -5.65
CA CYS A 204 7.29 11.32 -5.07
C CYS A 204 8.32 12.46 -5.20
N HIS A 205 8.37 13.10 -6.37
CA HIS A 205 9.23 14.27 -6.60
C HIS A 205 8.91 15.45 -5.69
N ALA A 206 7.63 15.79 -5.55
CA ALA A 206 7.20 16.90 -4.70
C ALA A 206 7.46 16.60 -3.22
N ILE A 207 7.18 15.37 -2.77
CA ILE A 207 7.43 14.92 -1.39
C ILE A 207 8.92 14.98 -1.07
N VAL A 208 9.80 14.42 -1.91
CA VAL A 208 11.24 14.36 -1.64
C VAL A 208 11.91 15.74 -1.61
N ARG A 209 11.37 16.73 -2.34
CA ARG A 209 11.85 18.12 -2.24
C ARG A 209 11.67 18.69 -0.84
N GLU A 210 10.57 18.35 -0.17
CA GLU A 210 10.24 18.84 1.17
C GLU A 210 10.76 17.91 2.28
N ARG A 211 10.86 16.61 1.99
CA ARG A 211 11.30 15.55 2.90
C ARG A 211 12.32 14.64 2.19
N PRO A 212 13.62 15.02 2.15
CA PRO A 212 14.63 14.28 1.37
C PRO A 212 14.86 12.82 1.79
N ASP A 213 14.59 12.46 3.05
CA ASP A 213 14.69 11.09 3.59
C ASP A 213 13.35 10.35 3.61
N ALA A 214 12.38 10.77 2.78
CA ALA A 214 11.07 10.16 2.67
C ALA A 214 11.15 8.68 2.26
N VAL A 215 10.31 7.88 2.92
CA VAL A 215 10.08 6.47 2.62
C VAL A 215 8.75 6.36 1.88
N ILE A 216 8.80 5.86 0.66
CA ILE A 216 7.64 5.71 -0.20
C ILE A 216 7.22 4.23 -0.17
N ILE A 217 6.05 3.97 0.40
CA ILE A 217 5.40 2.67 0.42
C ILE A 217 4.35 2.69 -0.68
N GLN A 218 4.73 2.26 -1.88
CA GLN A 218 3.80 2.17 -3.00
C GLN A 218 2.97 0.90 -2.85
N SER A 219 1.75 1.04 -2.32
CA SER A 219 0.78 -0.05 -2.23
C SER A 219 0.21 -0.40 -3.61
N GLU A 220 0.14 -1.69 -3.90
CA GLU A 220 -0.56 -2.24 -5.06
C GLU A 220 -1.20 -3.58 -4.72
N SER A 221 -2.32 -3.88 -5.39
CA SER A 221 -3.05 -5.12 -5.14
C SER A 221 -2.32 -6.32 -5.71
N ALA A 222 -2.15 -7.35 -4.90
CA ALA A 222 -1.59 -8.63 -5.32
C ALA A 222 -2.68 -9.57 -5.81
N GLU A 223 -3.33 -9.23 -6.94
CA GLU A 223 -4.38 -10.06 -7.55
C GLU A 223 -3.83 -11.13 -8.51
N TYR A 224 -4.52 -12.27 -8.59
CA TYR A 224 -4.23 -13.32 -9.57
C TYR A 224 -5.46 -14.12 -10.00
N LEU A 225 -5.64 -14.28 -11.32
CA LEU A 225 -6.65 -15.15 -11.90
C LEU A 225 -6.06 -16.52 -12.25
N HIS A 226 -6.66 -17.57 -11.73
CA HIS A 226 -6.31 -18.96 -12.01
C HIS A 226 -7.16 -19.54 -13.12
N ASP A 227 -6.52 -20.17 -14.09
CA ASP A 227 -7.20 -20.81 -15.20
C ASP A 227 -7.43 -22.29 -14.91
N ALA A 228 -8.68 -22.70 -14.69
CA ALA A 228 -9.05 -24.11 -14.50
C ALA A 228 -9.23 -24.89 -15.82
N CYS A 229 -8.46 -24.54 -16.86
CA CYS A 229 -8.42 -25.23 -18.14
C CYS A 229 -7.04 -25.86 -18.39
N ALA A 230 -7.02 -26.94 -19.19
CA ALA A 230 -5.77 -27.63 -19.55
C ALA A 230 -4.87 -26.77 -20.47
N GLU A 231 -5.48 -25.99 -21.37
CA GLU A 231 -4.79 -25.00 -22.20
C GLU A 231 -5.02 -23.60 -21.60
N PRO A 232 -3.95 -22.88 -21.21
CA PRO A 232 -4.09 -21.53 -20.68
C PRO A 232 -4.75 -20.57 -21.67
N ARG A 233 -5.80 -19.90 -21.22
CA ARG A 233 -6.52 -18.87 -21.99
C ARG A 233 -5.69 -17.60 -22.04
N ALA A 234 -5.44 -17.12 -23.26
CA ALA A 234 -4.59 -15.95 -23.51
C ALA A 234 -5.11 -14.67 -22.83
N ASP A 235 -6.43 -14.50 -22.72
CA ASP A 235 -7.04 -13.34 -22.07
C ASP A 235 -6.77 -13.29 -20.55
N LEU A 236 -6.79 -14.44 -19.88
CA LEU A 236 -6.46 -14.52 -18.44
C LEU A 236 -4.95 -14.36 -18.20
N ALA A 237 -4.12 -14.94 -19.08
CA ALA A 237 -2.68 -14.73 -19.03
C ALA A 237 -2.33 -13.25 -19.21
N LEU A 238 -2.97 -12.56 -20.17
CA LEU A 238 -2.80 -11.12 -20.36
C LEU A 238 -3.31 -10.33 -19.15
N HIS A 239 -4.47 -10.68 -18.58
CA HIS A 239 -4.99 -10.03 -17.37
C HIS A 239 -3.95 -10.02 -16.23
N ASN A 240 -3.36 -11.18 -15.94
CA ASN A 240 -2.33 -11.34 -14.90
C ASN A 240 -1.02 -10.59 -15.25
N LYS A 241 -0.67 -10.44 -16.52
CA LYS A 241 0.48 -9.61 -16.92
C LYS A 241 0.17 -8.12 -16.77
N MET A 242 -1.07 -7.71 -17.06
CA MET A 242 -1.51 -6.31 -16.98
C MET A 242 -1.58 -5.78 -15.55
N SER A 243 -1.76 -6.64 -14.53
CA SER A 243 -1.74 -6.20 -13.12
C SER A 243 -0.40 -5.60 -12.69
N CYS A 244 0.71 -5.97 -13.35
CA CYS A 244 2.02 -5.38 -13.12
C CYS A 244 2.24 -4.05 -13.87
N LEU A 245 1.35 -3.64 -14.79
CA LEU A 245 1.62 -2.50 -15.67
C LEU A 245 1.77 -1.18 -14.88
N SER A 246 1.01 -0.99 -13.80
CA SER A 246 1.14 0.21 -12.96
C SER A 246 2.55 0.35 -12.39
N LEU A 247 3.06 -0.73 -11.77
CA LEU A 247 4.40 -0.79 -11.19
C LEU A 247 5.51 -0.80 -12.25
N ASP A 248 5.25 -1.38 -13.42
CA ASP A 248 6.19 -1.35 -14.55
C ASP A 248 6.43 0.08 -15.03
N LEU A 249 5.36 0.84 -15.23
CA LEU A 249 5.45 2.26 -15.60
C LEU A 249 6.05 3.10 -14.46
N LEU A 250 5.68 2.82 -13.21
CA LEU A 250 6.18 3.53 -12.05
C LEU A 250 7.70 3.37 -11.89
N TYR A 251 8.21 2.13 -11.96
CA TYR A 251 9.62 1.80 -11.71
C TYR A 251 10.46 1.70 -12.97
N ALA A 252 9.99 2.23 -14.10
CA ALA A 252 10.70 2.13 -15.39
C ALA A 252 11.13 0.70 -15.74
N HIS A 253 10.36 -0.30 -15.30
CA HIS A 253 10.62 -1.70 -15.63
C HIS A 253 9.95 -2.01 -16.97
N VAL A 254 10.73 -2.49 -17.93
CA VAL A 254 10.23 -2.82 -19.28
C VAL A 254 9.06 -3.83 -19.19
N PRO A 255 7.85 -3.47 -19.66
CA PRO A 255 6.71 -4.39 -19.68
C PRO A 255 6.95 -5.58 -20.62
N ASP A 256 6.25 -6.68 -20.38
CA ASP A 256 6.18 -7.78 -21.34
C ASP A 256 5.65 -7.30 -22.70
N VAL A 257 6.05 -7.97 -23.79
CA VAL A 257 5.68 -7.56 -25.16
C VAL A 257 4.18 -7.51 -25.38
N ASP A 258 3.42 -8.44 -24.78
CA ASP A 258 1.96 -8.48 -24.91
C ASP A 258 1.32 -7.31 -24.16
N THR A 259 1.80 -7.06 -22.93
CA THR A 259 1.38 -5.92 -22.10
C THR A 259 1.67 -4.59 -22.81
N TYR A 260 2.88 -4.41 -23.35
CA TYR A 260 3.27 -3.21 -24.08
C TYR A 260 2.39 -3.01 -25.31
N ARG A 261 2.21 -4.04 -26.16
CA ARG A 261 1.35 -3.95 -27.35
C ARG A 261 -0.08 -3.61 -26.97
N HIS A 262 -0.62 -4.25 -25.93
CA HIS A 262 -1.97 -3.98 -25.45
C HIS A 262 -2.12 -2.53 -24.99
N ALA A 263 -1.19 -2.03 -24.17
CA ALA A 263 -1.20 -0.66 -23.69
C ALA A 263 -1.07 0.36 -24.84
N ARG A 264 -0.19 0.12 -25.81
CA ARG A 264 0.01 1.01 -26.97
C ARG A 264 -1.23 1.09 -27.86
N THR A 265 -1.87 -0.06 -28.13
CA THR A 265 -3.14 -0.12 -28.88
C THR A 265 -4.26 0.67 -28.19
N HIS A 266 -4.26 0.72 -26.86
CA HIS A 266 -5.32 1.32 -26.06
C HIS A 266 -4.96 2.69 -25.45
N GLY A 267 -3.94 3.38 -25.98
CA GLY A 267 -3.77 4.82 -25.70
C GLY A 267 -2.57 5.21 -24.84
N LEU A 268 -1.65 4.29 -24.55
CA LEU A 268 -0.29 4.67 -24.17
C LEU A 268 0.45 5.09 -25.44
N SER A 269 0.87 6.35 -25.58
CA SER A 269 1.66 6.81 -26.73
C SER A 269 3.14 6.44 -26.59
N GLU A 270 3.92 6.58 -27.67
CA GLU A 270 5.36 6.33 -27.60
C GLU A 270 6.06 7.33 -26.68
N ASN A 271 5.72 8.61 -26.80
CA ASN A 271 6.32 9.66 -25.98
C ASN A 271 6.03 9.47 -24.50
N GLU A 272 4.80 9.07 -24.15
CA GLU A 272 4.45 8.75 -22.77
C GLU A 272 5.22 7.52 -22.26
N TYR A 273 5.31 6.46 -23.06
CA TYR A 273 6.09 5.29 -22.71
C TYR A 273 7.57 5.63 -22.45
N GLN A 274 8.20 6.39 -23.35
CA GLN A 274 9.58 6.86 -23.19
C GLN A 274 9.73 7.74 -21.93
N TRP A 275 8.72 8.56 -21.61
CA TRP A 275 8.71 9.35 -20.38
C TRP A 275 8.70 8.46 -19.12
N PHE A 276 7.86 7.42 -19.07
CA PHE A 276 7.87 6.46 -17.96
C PHE A 276 9.22 5.75 -17.84
N MET A 277 9.77 5.28 -18.96
CA MET A 277 11.01 4.50 -18.97
C MET A 277 12.28 5.33 -18.72
N ALA A 278 12.20 6.67 -18.66
CA ALA A 278 13.37 7.52 -18.46
C ALA A 278 13.99 7.44 -17.04
N GLY A 279 13.38 6.71 -16.10
CA GLY A 279 13.93 6.52 -14.75
C GLY A 279 12.88 6.27 -13.67
N GLU A 280 13.34 5.96 -12.47
CA GLU A 280 12.50 5.64 -11.32
C GLU A 280 12.16 6.91 -10.49
N PRO A 281 11.06 6.88 -9.70
CA PRO A 281 10.74 7.95 -8.76
C PRO A 281 11.77 8.05 -7.63
N PRO A 282 12.02 9.25 -7.10
CA PRO A 282 12.94 9.44 -5.98
C PRO A 282 12.34 8.93 -4.65
N GLY A 283 13.16 8.92 -3.59
CA GLY A 283 12.77 8.47 -2.25
C GLY A 283 13.11 7.01 -1.98
N HIS A 284 13.04 6.58 -0.73
CA HIS A 284 13.30 5.18 -0.37
C HIS A 284 12.08 4.32 -0.69
N GLN A 285 12.14 3.61 -1.84
CA GLN A 285 11.02 2.86 -2.40
C GLN A 285 10.85 1.47 -1.72
N ILE A 286 9.63 1.21 -1.25
CA ILE A 286 9.15 -0.06 -0.69
C ILE A 286 7.89 -0.44 -1.46
N ILE A 287 7.79 -1.70 -1.87
CA ILE A 287 6.60 -2.23 -2.51
C ILE A 287 5.61 -2.66 -1.43
N GLY A 288 4.54 -1.90 -1.28
CA GLY A 288 3.37 -2.33 -0.52
C GLY A 288 2.59 -3.36 -1.33
N SER A 289 2.23 -4.46 -0.68
CA SER A 289 1.40 -5.51 -1.26
C SER A 289 0.13 -5.68 -0.43
N ASP A 290 -0.98 -5.33 -1.05
CA ASP A 290 -2.32 -5.50 -0.51
C ASP A 290 -2.83 -6.87 -0.92
N TYR A 291 -3.12 -7.72 0.06
CA TYR A 291 -3.52 -9.10 -0.20
C TYR A 291 -4.54 -9.58 0.82
N TYR A 292 -5.72 -9.85 0.32
CA TYR A 292 -6.90 -10.30 1.04
C TYR A 292 -7.30 -11.70 0.59
N GLY A 293 -8.19 -12.34 1.36
CA GLY A 293 -8.80 -13.62 0.97
C GLY A 293 -9.63 -13.59 -0.33
N ARG A 294 -9.69 -12.44 -1.02
CA ARG A 294 -10.43 -12.22 -2.27
C ARG A 294 -9.55 -11.88 -3.48
N ASN A 295 -8.24 -11.75 -3.29
CA ASN A 295 -7.34 -11.33 -4.37
C ASN A 295 -7.05 -12.43 -5.39
N GLU A 296 -7.23 -13.70 -5.03
CA GLU A 296 -7.13 -14.80 -5.98
C GLU A 296 -8.52 -15.32 -6.35
N ARG A 297 -8.75 -15.55 -7.64
CA ARG A 297 -10.00 -16.10 -8.17
C ARG A 297 -9.70 -17.21 -9.16
N ILE A 298 -10.50 -18.27 -9.12
CA ILE A 298 -10.42 -19.38 -10.08
C ILE A 298 -11.50 -19.19 -11.14
N VAL A 299 -11.08 -19.05 -12.39
CA VAL A 299 -11.98 -18.99 -13.54
C VAL A 299 -12.21 -20.41 -14.06
N LEU A 300 -13.44 -20.89 -13.94
CA LEU A 300 -13.83 -22.23 -14.37
C LEU A 300 -13.90 -22.35 -15.92
N PRO A 301 -13.99 -23.59 -16.46
CA PRO A 301 -14.18 -23.79 -17.90
C PRO A 301 -15.40 -23.08 -18.48
N ASP A 302 -16.46 -22.93 -17.69
CA ASP A 302 -17.70 -22.23 -18.07
C ASP A 302 -17.63 -20.70 -17.91
N ARG A 303 -16.44 -20.16 -17.57
CA ARG A 303 -16.16 -18.74 -17.30
C ARG A 303 -16.76 -18.19 -16.00
N SER A 304 -17.41 -19.00 -15.17
CA SER A 304 -17.77 -18.59 -13.82
C SER A 304 -16.52 -18.45 -12.94
N GLU A 305 -16.58 -17.57 -11.95
CA GLU A 305 -15.48 -17.32 -11.03
C GLU A 305 -15.80 -17.85 -9.63
N LEU A 306 -14.82 -18.53 -9.03
CA LEU A 306 -14.83 -18.90 -7.63
C LEU A 306 -13.81 -18.04 -6.90
N GLN A 307 -14.20 -17.54 -5.73
CA GLN A 307 -13.24 -16.93 -4.83
C GLN A 307 -12.28 -18.00 -4.30
N ALA A 308 -10.98 -17.72 -4.38
CA ALA A 308 -9.95 -18.64 -3.96
C ALA A 308 -9.09 -17.96 -2.90
N GLU A 309 -9.19 -18.44 -1.67
CA GLU A 309 -8.28 -18.00 -0.63
C GLU A 309 -6.97 -18.78 -0.75
N ASP A 310 -5.94 -18.17 -1.36
CA ASP A 310 -4.55 -18.62 -1.27
C ASP A 310 -4.24 -19.90 -2.09
N VAL A 311 -4.30 -19.79 -3.42
CA VAL A 311 -3.83 -20.87 -4.33
C VAL A 311 -2.33 -20.72 -4.59
N LEU A 312 -1.87 -19.51 -4.94
CA LEU A 312 -0.45 -19.15 -4.90
C LEU A 312 -0.06 -18.64 -3.52
N GLY A 313 -0.95 -17.85 -2.90
CA GLY A 313 -0.70 -17.20 -1.63
C GLY A 313 0.11 -15.92 -1.73
N TRP A 314 0.01 -15.13 -0.67
CA TRP A 314 0.77 -13.89 -0.55
C TRP A 314 2.28 -14.14 -0.67
N HIS A 315 2.80 -15.21 -0.06
CA HIS A 315 4.22 -15.59 -0.15
C HIS A 315 4.72 -15.65 -1.60
N THR A 316 4.01 -16.37 -2.47
CA THR A 316 4.40 -16.52 -3.88
C THR A 316 4.30 -15.20 -4.63
N LEU A 317 3.23 -14.43 -4.41
CA LEU A 317 2.99 -13.16 -5.11
C LEU A 317 3.99 -12.08 -4.69
N ALA A 318 4.22 -11.91 -3.39
CA ALA A 318 5.23 -11.00 -2.86
C ALA A 318 6.65 -11.38 -3.33
N SER A 319 6.98 -12.68 -3.36
CA SER A 319 8.25 -13.17 -3.93
C SER A 319 8.41 -12.83 -5.42
N ARG A 320 7.32 -12.82 -6.20
CA ARG A 320 7.36 -12.41 -7.61
C ARG A 320 7.60 -10.92 -7.73
N LEU A 321 6.91 -10.09 -6.95
CA LEU A 321 7.11 -8.64 -6.92
C LEU A 321 8.55 -8.29 -6.53
N HIS A 322 9.07 -8.88 -5.45
CA HIS A 322 10.44 -8.66 -5.02
C HIS A 322 11.45 -9.08 -6.09
N ARG A 323 11.30 -10.26 -6.71
CA ARG A 323 12.21 -10.70 -7.78
C ARG A 323 12.18 -9.79 -9.01
N ARG A 324 10.99 -9.26 -9.35
CA ARG A 324 10.79 -8.39 -10.50
C ARG A 324 11.42 -7.02 -10.29
N TYR A 325 11.17 -6.38 -9.15
CA TYR A 325 11.54 -4.98 -8.93
C TYR A 325 12.74 -4.78 -7.98
N ARG A 326 13.18 -5.83 -7.29
CA ARG A 326 14.35 -5.83 -6.38
C ARG A 326 14.25 -4.80 -5.26
N ARG A 327 13.04 -4.56 -4.75
CA ARG A 327 12.75 -3.64 -3.64
C ARG A 327 12.30 -4.38 -2.38
N PRO A 328 12.52 -3.83 -1.19
CA PRO A 328 11.85 -4.29 0.02
C PRO A 328 10.34 -4.34 -0.14
N VAL A 329 9.70 -5.28 0.57
CA VAL A 329 8.26 -5.51 0.51
C VAL A 329 7.63 -5.21 1.87
N MET A 330 6.43 -4.63 1.86
CA MET A 330 5.60 -4.49 3.05
C MET A 330 4.25 -5.14 2.78
N HIS A 331 3.72 -5.92 3.73
CA HIS A 331 2.34 -6.35 3.66
C HIS A 331 1.46 -5.20 4.15
N THR A 332 0.88 -4.45 3.23
CA THR A 332 0.27 -3.14 3.50
C THR A 332 -1.21 -3.20 3.82
N GLU A 333 -1.90 -4.25 3.37
CA GLU A 333 -3.28 -4.53 3.76
C GLU A 333 -3.59 -6.03 3.72
N THR A 334 -4.36 -6.51 4.69
CA THR A 334 -4.90 -7.87 4.69
C THR A 334 -6.09 -8.05 5.64
N ASN A 335 -7.03 -8.89 5.23
CA ASN A 335 -8.18 -9.44 5.99
C ASN A 335 -8.92 -10.50 5.17
N THR A 336 -9.97 -11.07 5.76
CA THR A 336 -11.02 -11.81 5.04
C THR A 336 -12.40 -11.29 5.46
N PHE A 337 -13.43 -11.46 4.62
CA PHE A 337 -14.81 -11.10 4.99
C PHE A 337 -15.44 -12.04 6.03
N ASP A 338 -14.81 -13.19 6.29
CA ASP A 338 -15.25 -14.13 7.31
C ASP A 338 -14.55 -13.79 8.65
N ALA A 339 -15.29 -13.11 9.52
CA ALA A 339 -14.80 -12.67 10.82
C ALA A 339 -14.28 -13.82 11.70
N ASP A 340 -14.89 -15.00 11.61
CA ASP A 340 -14.50 -16.17 12.41
C ASP A 340 -13.15 -16.74 11.95
N ARG A 341 -12.77 -16.48 10.69
CA ARG A 341 -11.50 -16.91 10.10
C ARG A 341 -10.39 -15.88 10.27
N ASN A 342 -10.70 -14.64 10.60
CA ASN A 342 -9.71 -13.56 10.70
C ASN A 342 -8.54 -13.84 11.67
N PRO A 343 -8.72 -14.45 12.87
CA PRO A 343 -7.60 -14.83 13.72
C PRO A 343 -6.64 -15.84 13.06
N ALA A 344 -7.19 -16.86 12.39
CA ALA A 344 -6.38 -17.86 11.68
C ALA A 344 -5.71 -17.26 10.45
N TRP A 345 -6.41 -16.38 9.72
CA TRP A 345 -5.86 -15.65 8.58
C TRP A 345 -4.69 -14.75 8.99
N LEU A 346 -4.81 -14.00 10.09
CA LEU A 346 -3.73 -13.19 10.64
C LEU A 346 -2.46 -14.02 10.85
N TRP A 347 -2.58 -15.14 11.58
CA TRP A 347 -1.44 -16.02 11.84
C TRP A 347 -0.89 -16.64 10.55
N LYS A 348 -1.74 -17.00 9.60
CA LYS A 348 -1.33 -17.50 8.28
C LYS A 348 -0.49 -16.47 7.53
N GLN A 349 -0.94 -15.23 7.42
CA GLN A 349 -0.17 -14.18 6.74
C GLN A 349 1.11 -13.83 7.51
N TRP A 350 1.10 -13.91 8.83
CA TRP A 350 2.31 -13.79 9.63
C TRP A 350 3.34 -14.89 9.33
N MET A 351 2.90 -16.15 9.18
CA MET A 351 3.79 -17.23 8.77
C MET A 351 4.41 -16.98 7.39
N ASN A 352 3.64 -16.41 6.47
CA ASN A 352 4.16 -15.98 5.16
C ASN A 352 5.25 -14.91 5.29
N VAL A 353 5.06 -13.90 6.17
CA VAL A 353 6.09 -12.89 6.47
C VAL A 353 7.38 -13.56 6.97
N LEU A 354 7.27 -14.45 7.96
CA LEU A 354 8.44 -15.14 8.52
C LEU A 354 9.15 -16.00 7.47
N GLN A 355 8.40 -16.71 6.63
CA GLN A 355 8.97 -17.56 5.60
C GLN A 355 9.68 -16.75 4.51
N LEU A 356 9.06 -15.68 4.01
CA LEU A 356 9.68 -14.75 3.06
C LEU A 356 11.01 -14.19 3.57
N ARG A 357 11.04 -13.78 4.84
CA ARG A 357 12.25 -13.26 5.48
C ARG A 357 13.36 -14.31 5.59
N ARG A 358 13.02 -15.55 5.93
CA ARG A 358 13.97 -16.69 5.95
C ARG A 358 14.56 -16.98 4.57
N GLU A 359 13.78 -16.74 3.53
CA GLU A 359 14.21 -16.90 2.13
C GLU A 359 14.96 -15.68 1.57
N GLY A 360 15.21 -14.66 2.41
CA GLY A 360 16.00 -13.49 2.05
C GLY A 360 15.19 -12.36 1.40
N VAL A 361 13.86 -12.44 1.34
CA VAL A 361 13.04 -11.30 0.92
C VAL A 361 12.98 -10.29 2.07
N PRO A 362 13.39 -9.01 1.85
CA PRO A 362 13.37 -8.00 2.89
C PRO A 362 11.93 -7.51 3.11
N VAL A 363 11.17 -8.26 3.89
CA VAL A 363 9.85 -7.84 4.37
C VAL A 363 10.03 -6.93 5.59
N VAL A 364 9.57 -5.69 5.47
CA VAL A 364 9.90 -4.61 6.42
C VAL A 364 8.73 -4.17 7.30
N GLY A 365 7.51 -4.58 6.96
CA GLY A 365 6.31 -4.25 7.73
C GLY A 365 5.12 -5.15 7.45
N PHE A 366 4.14 -5.11 8.35
CA PHE A 366 2.89 -5.84 8.30
C PHE A 366 1.75 -4.97 8.83
N THR A 367 0.67 -4.88 8.07
CA THR A 367 -0.52 -4.08 8.39
C THR A 367 -1.75 -4.98 8.40
N TRP A 368 -2.41 -5.10 9.57
CA TRP A 368 -3.79 -5.58 9.56
C TRP A 368 -4.70 -4.45 9.10
N TYR A 369 -5.48 -4.68 8.04
CA TYR A 369 -6.38 -3.67 7.53
C TYR A 369 -7.83 -4.13 7.69
N SER A 370 -8.69 -3.43 8.41
CA SER A 370 -8.53 -2.11 9.03
C SER A 370 -8.64 -2.17 10.56
N LEU A 371 -8.47 -1.01 11.20
CA LEU A 371 -8.68 -0.81 12.63
C LEU A 371 -10.13 -1.12 13.00
N THR A 372 -11.08 -0.50 12.30
CA THR A 372 -12.52 -0.78 12.46
C THR A 372 -13.04 -1.57 11.27
N ASP A 373 -14.25 -2.12 11.40
CA ASP A 373 -15.00 -2.64 10.26
C ASP A 373 -15.16 -1.62 9.15
N GLN A 374 -15.50 -2.13 7.98
CA GLN A 374 -15.71 -1.34 6.77
C GLN A 374 -17.13 -1.50 6.27
N ILE A 375 -17.54 -0.66 5.31
CA ILE A 375 -18.91 -0.64 4.80
C ILE A 375 -18.94 -0.85 3.28
N ASP A 376 -19.79 -1.78 2.81
CA ASP A 376 -20.11 -2.10 1.41
C ASP A 376 -18.94 -2.55 0.51
N TRP A 377 -17.80 -2.94 1.08
CA TRP A 377 -16.65 -3.48 0.34
C TRP A 377 -16.91 -4.82 -0.31
N ASP A 378 -17.90 -5.59 0.15
CA ASP A 378 -18.39 -6.78 -0.55
C ASP A 378 -18.95 -6.48 -1.95
N THR A 379 -19.28 -5.21 -2.22
CA THR A 379 -19.66 -4.72 -3.55
C THR A 379 -18.59 -3.85 -4.19
N GLY A 380 -17.37 -3.81 -3.64
CA GLY A 380 -16.31 -2.90 -4.06
C GLY A 380 -16.76 -1.43 -3.95
N LEU A 381 -17.56 -1.09 -2.92
CA LEU A 381 -18.16 0.23 -2.71
C LEU A 381 -19.14 0.70 -3.80
N ALA A 382 -19.42 -0.12 -4.82
CA ALA A 382 -20.25 0.27 -5.96
C ALA A 382 -21.73 0.47 -5.57
N GLU A 383 -22.16 -0.18 -4.50
CA GLU A 383 -23.51 -0.07 -3.95
C GLU A 383 -23.53 0.61 -2.58
N LEU A 384 -24.59 1.37 -2.31
CA LEU A 384 -24.83 2.00 -1.01
C LEU A 384 -25.85 1.16 -0.22
N ASN A 385 -25.41 0.01 0.30
CA ASN A 385 -26.27 -0.90 1.07
C ASN A 385 -26.15 -0.67 2.58
N SER A 386 -25.17 0.11 3.04
CA SER A 386 -24.84 0.25 4.46
C SER A 386 -24.56 -1.09 5.14
N ARG A 387 -24.03 -2.06 4.39
CA ARG A 387 -23.67 -3.39 4.87
C ARG A 387 -22.31 -3.32 5.56
N VAL A 388 -22.26 -3.76 6.81
CA VAL A 388 -21.01 -3.88 7.56
C VAL A 388 -20.25 -5.12 7.09
N ASN A 389 -18.98 -4.95 6.72
CA ASN A 389 -18.04 -6.03 6.48
C ASN A 389 -17.17 -6.20 7.74
N PRO A 390 -17.28 -7.34 8.46
CA PRO A 390 -16.72 -7.51 9.80
C PRO A 390 -15.22 -7.86 9.79
N VAL A 391 -14.41 -6.96 9.23
CA VAL A 391 -12.98 -7.18 8.95
C VAL A 391 -12.03 -6.48 9.91
N GLY A 392 -12.56 -5.59 10.76
CA GLY A 392 -11.76 -4.75 11.64
C GLY A 392 -11.08 -5.53 12.78
N LEU A 393 -10.06 -4.92 13.39
CA LEU A 393 -9.66 -5.30 14.75
C LEU A 393 -10.80 -5.01 15.73
N TYR A 394 -11.53 -3.93 15.49
CA TYR A 394 -12.70 -3.50 16.24
C TYR A 394 -13.92 -3.42 15.32
N ASP A 395 -15.11 -3.54 15.88
CA ASP A 395 -16.34 -3.25 15.14
C ASP A 395 -16.58 -1.73 14.97
N LEU A 396 -17.67 -1.35 14.30
CA LEU A 396 -18.04 0.07 14.15
C LEU A 396 -18.39 0.77 15.48
N GLN A 397 -18.65 0.02 16.56
CA GLN A 397 -18.86 0.52 17.92
C GLN A 397 -17.56 0.50 18.75
N ARG A 398 -16.41 0.25 18.09
CA ARG A 398 -15.08 0.22 18.70
C ARG A 398 -14.94 -0.87 19.76
N GLN A 399 -15.75 -1.93 19.67
CA GLN A 399 -15.60 -3.13 20.51
C GLN A 399 -14.64 -4.10 19.84
N PRO A 400 -13.73 -4.75 20.61
CA PRO A 400 -12.73 -5.64 20.05
C PRO A 400 -13.37 -6.88 19.43
N ARG A 401 -12.89 -7.26 18.24
CA ARG A 401 -13.19 -8.53 17.58
C ARG A 401 -12.14 -9.59 17.98
N PRO A 402 -12.41 -10.89 17.81
CA PRO A 402 -11.45 -11.95 18.16
C PRO A 402 -10.05 -11.79 17.54
N VAL A 403 -9.95 -11.18 16.35
CA VAL A 403 -8.67 -10.92 15.68
C VAL A 403 -7.82 -9.86 16.38
N GLU A 404 -8.42 -8.95 17.15
CA GLU A 404 -7.67 -7.98 17.98
C GLU A 404 -6.79 -8.70 19.00
N ALA A 405 -7.36 -9.68 19.72
CA ALA A 405 -6.63 -10.47 20.70
C ALA A 405 -5.49 -11.26 20.02
N ALA A 406 -5.77 -11.87 18.86
CA ALA A 406 -4.75 -12.57 18.09
C ALA A 406 -3.63 -11.62 17.62
N TYR A 407 -3.95 -10.37 17.26
CA TYR A 407 -2.95 -9.39 16.87
C TYR A 407 -2.14 -8.89 18.05
N ARG A 408 -2.77 -8.70 19.21
CA ARG A 408 -2.08 -8.40 20.47
C ARG A 408 -1.09 -9.50 20.84
N ASP A 409 -1.47 -10.77 20.70
CA ASP A 409 -0.59 -11.91 20.95
C ASP A 409 0.60 -11.91 19.97
N LEU A 410 0.35 -11.64 18.69
CA LEU A 410 1.40 -11.51 17.67
C LEU A 410 2.37 -10.38 18.04
N LEU A 411 1.87 -9.20 18.42
CA LEU A 411 2.70 -8.08 18.85
C LEU A 411 3.52 -8.41 20.10
N GLN A 412 2.98 -9.16 21.06
CA GLN A 412 3.74 -9.56 22.25
C GLN A 412 4.88 -10.54 21.93
N ASN A 413 4.69 -11.42 20.95
CA ASN A 413 5.69 -12.44 20.61
C ASN A 413 6.75 -11.93 19.60
N TYR A 414 6.40 -10.93 18.78
CA TYR A 414 7.23 -10.51 17.66
C TYR A 414 7.43 -8.99 17.54
N GLY A 415 6.82 -8.19 18.41
CA GLY A 415 6.80 -6.73 18.27
C GLY A 415 8.18 -6.10 18.24
N GLN A 416 9.19 -6.74 18.84
CA GLN A 416 10.57 -6.26 18.85
C GLN A 416 11.46 -6.90 17.79
N ILE A 417 10.96 -7.57 16.75
CA ILE A 417 11.86 -8.04 15.68
C ILE A 417 12.45 -6.86 14.89
N THR A 418 13.60 -7.10 14.26
CA THR A 418 14.29 -6.11 13.41
C THR A 418 13.61 -5.95 12.04
N VAL A 419 13.85 -4.83 11.37
CA VAL A 419 13.46 -4.60 9.98
C VAL A 419 14.29 -5.46 9.00
N VAL A 420 15.50 -5.85 9.39
CA VAL A 420 16.39 -6.69 8.58
C VAL A 420 16.54 -8.09 9.18
N PRO A 421 16.16 -9.16 8.47
CA PRO A 421 16.58 -10.51 8.85
C PRO A 421 18.08 -10.71 8.54
N HIS A 422 18.82 -11.37 9.43
CA HIS A 422 20.17 -11.90 9.14
C HIS A 422 21.33 -10.90 8.87
N GLY A 423 21.23 -9.64 9.31
CA GLY A 423 22.41 -8.77 9.45
C GLY A 423 22.97 -8.12 8.17
N GLU A 424 22.29 -8.21 7.02
CA GLU A 424 22.55 -7.29 5.91
C GLU A 424 22.03 -5.90 6.30
N MET A 425 22.89 -4.92 6.63
CA MET A 425 22.41 -3.58 7.01
C MET A 425 21.64 -2.91 5.87
N PHE A 426 20.31 -3.07 5.84
CA PHE A 426 19.40 -2.07 5.30
C PHE A 426 19.33 -0.94 6.33
N GLU A 427 20.23 0.04 6.22
CA GLU A 427 20.05 1.31 6.91
C GLU A 427 18.98 2.11 6.15
N LEU A 428 17.84 2.37 6.79
CA LEU A 428 16.95 3.46 6.40
C LEU A 428 17.67 4.77 6.72
N THR A 429 18.56 5.19 5.83
CA THR A 429 19.43 6.34 6.04
C THR A 429 18.63 7.64 6.14
N ALA A 430 19.21 8.64 6.82
CA ALA A 430 18.76 10.03 6.74
C ALA A 430 19.39 10.77 5.54
N GLN A 431 20.05 10.05 4.62
CA GLN A 431 20.71 10.68 3.49
C GLN A 431 19.66 11.21 2.50
N PRO A 432 19.92 12.37 1.88
CA PRO A 432 18.98 12.92 0.90
C PRO A 432 18.80 11.98 -0.29
N ALA A 433 17.55 11.70 -0.66
CA ALA A 433 17.22 11.05 -1.92
C ALA A 433 17.53 12.00 -3.09
N THR A 434 18.05 11.44 -4.19
CA THR A 434 18.41 12.21 -5.39
C THR A 434 17.19 12.45 -6.29
N LEU A 435 17.02 13.69 -6.76
CA LEU A 435 15.94 14.05 -7.69
C LEU A 435 16.26 13.55 -9.11
N ARG A 436 15.28 12.94 -9.80
CA ARG A 436 15.36 12.54 -11.22
C ARG A 436 15.59 13.70 -12.19
N VAL A 437 15.23 14.93 -11.80
CA VAL A 437 15.42 16.15 -12.60
C VAL A 437 15.87 17.27 -11.66
N GLN A 438 17.04 17.87 -11.94
CA GLN A 438 17.41 19.17 -11.37
C GLN A 438 16.56 20.22 -12.08
N VAL A 439 15.77 20.99 -11.32
CA VAL A 439 15.09 22.18 -11.85
C VAL A 439 16.07 23.33 -11.90
#